data_AF-A0AAU8ADQ0-F1
#
_entry.id   AF-A0AAU8ADQ0-F1
#
_cell.length_a   1.000
_cell.length_b   1.000
_cell.length_c   1.000
_cell.angle_alpha   90.00
_cell.angle_beta   90.00
_cell.angle_gamma   90.00
#
_symmetry.space_group_name_H-M   'P 1'
#
loop_
_entity.id
_entity.type
_entity.pdbx_description
1 polymer ?
#
loop_
_entity_poly.entity_id
_entity_poly.type
_entity_poly.pdbx_seq_one_letter_code
_entity_poly.pdbx_strand_id
1 'polypeptide(L)'
;MIDTATFWTLTVLLGIGTFLVRFSFLGFFGRKQLPDWLVLHLKYVGVGVLPAMVTPLVLWPQATGGETEPARIIAALVTFLVALRLSVTGALVAGMGTLYLMQALL
;
A
#
# COMPACT_ATOMS: atom_id res chain seq x y z
N MET A 1 -17.40 8.78 -18.16
CA MET A 1 -17.31 9.87 -17.15
C MET A 1 -18.46 9.68 -16.18
N ILE A 2 -18.20 9.76 -14.88
CA ILE A 2 -19.26 9.59 -13.85
C ILE A 2 -20.09 10.87 -13.74
N ASP A 3 -21.40 10.72 -13.57
CA ASP A 3 -22.32 11.83 -13.38
C ASP A 3 -22.05 12.57 -12.06
N THR A 4 -22.26 13.89 -12.02
CA THR A 4 -21.96 14.76 -10.87
C THR A 4 -22.73 14.33 -9.62
N ALA A 5 -24.01 13.94 -9.76
CA ALA A 5 -24.79 13.48 -8.63
C ALA A 5 -24.27 12.13 -8.11
N THR A 6 -23.86 11.23 -9.02
CA THR A 6 -23.23 9.95 -8.67
C THR A 6 -21.90 10.16 -7.92
N PHE A 7 -21.05 11.07 -8.39
CA PHE A 7 -19.78 11.40 -7.73
C PHE A 7 -19.97 11.87 -6.29
N TRP A 8 -20.86 12.86 -6.07
CA TRP A 8 -21.12 13.39 -4.74
C TRP A 8 -21.77 12.37 -3.81
N THR A 9 -22.72 11.59 -4.33
CA THR A 9 -23.37 10.52 -3.58
C THR A 9 -22.35 9.49 -3.10
N LEU A 10 -21.49 8.98 -4.00
CA LEU A 10 -20.44 8.02 -3.63
C LEU A 10 -19.45 8.61 -2.64
N THR A 11 -19.03 9.86 -2.82
CA THR A 11 -18.09 10.54 -1.94
C THR A 11 -18.62 10.64 -0.51
N VAL A 12 -19.87 11.09 -0.35
CA VAL A 12 -20.52 11.21 0.97
C VAL A 12 -20.69 9.83 1.59
N LEU A 13 -21.14 8.84 0.82
CA LEU A 13 -21.42 7.49 1.32
C LEU A 13 -20.14 6.74 1.71
N LEU A 14 -19.06 6.88 0.93
CA LEU A 14 -17.72 6.39 1.27
C LEU A 14 -17.17 7.10 2.52
N GLY A 15 -17.37 8.41 2.63
CA GLY A 15 -16.98 9.19 3.81
C GLY A 15 -17.67 8.70 5.07
N ILE A 16 -19.00 8.55 5.03
CA ILE A 16 -19.80 8.02 6.15
C ILE A 16 -19.38 6.58 6.46
N GLY A 17 -19.25 5.72 5.46
CA GLY A 17 -18.83 4.33 5.64
C GLY A 17 -17.46 4.22 6.32
N THR A 18 -16.48 5.00 5.86
CA THR A 18 -15.13 5.03 6.45
C THR A 18 -15.15 5.54 7.89
N PHE A 19 -15.96 6.57 8.16
CA PHE A 19 -16.16 7.09 9.51
C PHE A 19 -16.80 6.04 10.43
N LEU A 20 -17.87 5.37 9.98
CA LEU A 20 -18.57 4.34 10.76
C LEU A 20 -17.65 3.16 11.09
N VAL A 21 -16.82 2.71 10.15
CA VAL A 21 -15.82 1.67 10.41
C VAL A 21 -14.87 2.12 11.52
N ARG A 22 -14.29 3.32 11.44
CA ARG A 22 -13.41 3.85 12.51
C ARG A 22 -14.14 4.03 13.84
N PHE A 23 -15.36 4.53 13.79
CA PHE A 23 -16.20 4.75 14.97
C PHE A 23 -16.57 3.45 15.67
N SER A 24 -16.76 2.35 14.92
CA SER A 24 -16.97 1.03 15.51
C SER A 24 -15.83 0.63 16.46
N PHE A 25 -14.57 0.86 16.06
CA PHE A 25 -13.40 0.56 16.90
C PHE A 25 -13.18 1.59 18.02
N LEU A 26 -13.16 2.89 17.72
CA LEU A 26 -12.86 3.92 18.71
C LEU A 26 -14.06 4.27 19.60
N GLY A 27 -15.24 4.38 19.03
CA GLY A 27 -16.46 4.79 19.73
C GLY A 27 -17.04 3.69 20.62
N PHE A 28 -17.13 2.46 20.10
CA PHE A 28 -17.75 1.35 20.85
C PHE A 28 -16.76 0.65 21.80
N PHE A 29 -15.50 0.49 21.39
CA PHE A 29 -14.47 -0.20 22.18
C PHE A 29 -13.44 0.72 22.84
N GLY A 30 -13.43 2.03 22.58
CA GLY A 30 -12.40 2.94 23.10
C GLY A 30 -12.34 3.10 24.62
N ARG A 31 -13.35 2.63 25.37
CA ARG A 31 -13.34 2.59 26.85
C ARG A 31 -13.04 1.21 27.44
N LYS A 32 -12.91 0.16 26.63
CA LYS A 32 -12.60 -1.20 27.07
C LYS A 32 -11.19 -1.60 26.63
N GLN A 33 -10.43 -2.25 27.52
CA GLN A 33 -9.18 -2.89 27.12
C GLN A 33 -9.52 -4.01 26.13
N LEU A 34 -9.00 -3.91 24.90
CA LEU A 34 -9.15 -4.95 23.90
C LEU A 34 -8.35 -6.18 24.34
N PRO A 35 -8.85 -7.41 24.13
CA PRO A 35 -8.12 -8.61 24.49
C PRO A 35 -6.80 -8.72 23.70
N ASP A 36 -5.75 -9.25 24.33
CA ASP A 36 -4.39 -9.25 23.77
C ASP A 36 -4.27 -9.93 22.41
N TRP A 37 -5.05 -10.99 22.19
CA TRP A 37 -5.08 -11.68 20.89
C TRP A 37 -5.54 -10.74 19.75
N LEU A 38 -6.49 -9.85 20.01
CA LEU A 38 -7.00 -8.93 18.98
C LEU A 38 -5.97 -7.84 18.68
N VAL A 39 -5.33 -7.29 19.70
CA VAL A 39 -4.25 -6.29 19.54
C VAL A 39 -3.07 -6.88 18.77
N LEU A 40 -2.74 -8.15 19.02
CA LEU A 40 -1.69 -8.85 18.29
C LEU A 40 -2.01 -8.90 16.78
N HIS A 41 -3.22 -9.28 16.39
CA HIS A 41 -3.63 -9.31 14.97
C HIS A 41 -3.61 -7.91 14.35
N LEU A 42 -4.06 -6.89 15.07
CA LEU A 42 -4.05 -5.50 14.60
C LEU A 42 -2.63 -5.00 14.30
N LYS A 43 -1.62 -5.42 15.08
CA LYS A 43 -0.21 -5.09 14.82
C LYS A 43 0.31 -5.65 13.50
N TYR A 44 -0.22 -6.78 13.03
CA TYR A 44 0.22 -7.42 11.79
C TYR A 44 -0.48 -6.91 10.53
N VAL A 45 -1.55 -6.12 10.65
CA VAL A 45 -2.30 -5.59 9.49
C VAL A 45 -1.39 -4.79 8.55
N GLY A 46 -0.56 -3.89 9.10
CA GLY A 46 0.36 -3.08 8.27
C GLY A 46 1.37 -3.94 7.51
N VAL A 47 1.95 -4.94 8.19
CA VAL A 47 2.91 -5.88 7.61
C VAL A 47 2.27 -6.81 6.58
N GLY A 48 0.97 -7.11 6.69
CA GLY A 48 0.26 -7.90 5.69
C GLY A 48 -0.23 -7.09 4.49
N VAL A 49 -0.81 -5.92 4.72
CA VAL A 49 -1.46 -5.12 3.67
C VAL A 49 -0.43 -4.46 2.75
N LEU A 50 0.65 -3.87 3.28
CA LEU A 50 1.60 -3.14 2.45
C LEU A 50 2.27 -4.04 1.39
N PRO A 51 2.81 -5.24 1.71
CA PRO A 51 3.34 -6.14 0.70
C PRO A 51 2.26 -6.65 -0.26
N ALA A 52 1.04 -6.90 0.23
CA ALA A 52 -0.06 -7.34 -0.63
C ALA A 52 -0.43 -6.29 -1.69
N MET A 53 -0.33 -5.00 -1.38
CA MET A 53 -0.54 -3.92 -2.35
C MET A 53 0.62 -3.77 -3.33
N VAL A 54 1.86 -3.99 -2.89
CA VAL A 54 3.07 -3.77 -3.72
C VAL A 54 3.37 -4.96 -4.63
N THR A 55 3.16 -6.19 -4.18
CA THR A 55 3.45 -7.43 -4.92
C THR A 55 2.89 -7.45 -6.34
N PRO A 56 1.59 -7.19 -6.59
CA PRO A 56 1.06 -7.21 -7.95
C PRO A 56 1.66 -6.11 -8.84
N LEU A 57 2.05 -4.97 -8.27
CA LEU A 57 2.66 -3.86 -9.02
C LEU A 57 4.10 -4.18 -9.48
N VAL A 58 4.77 -5.12 -8.80
CA VAL A 58 6.13 -5.55 -9.11
C VAL A 58 6.14 -6.80 -10.00
N LEU A 59 5.35 -7.82 -9.65
CA LEU A 59 5.35 -9.11 -10.35
C LEU A 59 4.46 -9.11 -11.59
N TRP A 60 3.25 -8.55 -11.51
CA TRP A 60 2.27 -8.55 -12.61
C TRP A 60 1.78 -7.14 -12.91
N PRO A 61 2.70 -6.23 -13.29
CA PRO A 61 2.35 -4.84 -13.57
C PRO A 61 1.31 -4.76 -14.70
N GLN A 62 0.22 -4.05 -14.45
CA GLN A 62 -0.81 -3.77 -15.47
C GLN A 62 -0.23 -3.00 -16.67
N ALA A 63 0.85 -2.24 -16.44
CA ALA A 63 1.57 -1.52 -17.50
C ALA A 63 2.17 -2.44 -18.57
N THR A 64 2.48 -3.69 -18.23
CA THR A 64 3.14 -4.65 -19.12
C THR A 64 2.19 -5.78 -19.55
N GLY A 65 0.88 -5.57 -19.42
CA GLY A 65 -0.13 -6.59 -19.74
C GLY A 65 -0.13 -7.80 -18.80
N GLY A 66 0.51 -7.68 -17.63
CA GLY A 66 0.68 -8.79 -16.68
C GLY A 66 1.97 -9.59 -16.85
N GLU A 67 2.85 -9.24 -17.79
CA GLU A 67 4.18 -9.84 -17.90
C GLU A 67 5.13 -9.32 -16.82
N THR A 68 5.95 -10.21 -16.26
CA THR A 68 6.96 -9.85 -15.26
C THR A 68 8.09 -9.05 -15.90
N GLU A 69 8.31 -7.81 -15.47
CA GLU A 69 9.38 -6.96 -15.98
C GLU A 69 10.62 -7.07 -15.07
N PRO A 70 11.77 -7.57 -15.56
CA PRO A 70 12.99 -7.73 -14.74
C PRO A 70 13.45 -6.42 -14.07
N ALA A 71 13.27 -5.29 -14.75
CA ALA A 71 13.60 -3.96 -14.22
C ALA A 71 12.87 -3.64 -12.91
N ARG A 72 11.57 -3.99 -12.80
CA ARG A 72 10.77 -3.73 -11.61
C ARG A 72 11.16 -4.63 -10.44
N ILE A 73 11.49 -5.89 -10.71
CA ILE A 73 11.96 -6.83 -9.69
C ILE A 73 13.28 -6.34 -9.09
N ILE A 74 14.22 -5.91 -9.94
CA ILE A 74 15.52 -5.39 -9.51
C ILE A 74 15.35 -4.09 -8.73
N ALA A 75 14.52 -3.16 -9.21
CA ALA A 75 14.20 -1.94 -8.48
C ALA A 75 13.56 -2.22 -7.10
N ALA A 76 12.65 -3.18 -7.01
CA ALA A 76 12.03 -3.59 -5.74
C ALA A 76 13.06 -4.18 -4.77
N LEU A 77 13.97 -5.03 -5.26
CA LEU A 77 15.06 -5.58 -4.44
C LEU A 77 16.01 -4.50 -3.93
N VAL A 78 16.44 -3.56 -4.80
CA VAL A 78 17.29 -2.45 -4.39
C VAL A 78 16.58 -1.56 -3.36
N THR A 79 15.31 -1.24 -3.60
CA THR A 79 14.48 -0.47 -2.65
C THR A 79 14.45 -1.15 -1.29
N PHE A 80 14.21 -2.46 -1.25
CA PHE A 80 14.14 -3.23 -0.02
C PHE A 80 15.48 -3.25 0.73
N LEU A 81 16.59 -3.50 0.04
CA LEU A 81 17.92 -3.53 0.63
C LEU A 81 18.32 -2.17 1.22
N VAL A 82 18.03 -1.08 0.51
CA VAL A 82 18.32 0.28 0.96
C VAL A 82 17.41 0.66 2.13
N ALA A 83 16.13 0.30 2.10
CA ALA A 83 15.19 0.54 3.19
C ALA A 83 15.63 -0.14 4.49
N LEU A 84 16.21 -1.34 4.42
CA LEU A 84 16.71 -2.07 5.58
C LEU A 84 17.97 -1.48 6.21
N ARG A 85 18.83 -0.82 5.42
CA ARG A 85 20.18 -0.42 5.85
C ARG A 85 20.37 1.08 6.04
N LEU A 86 19.58 1.91 5.37
CA LEU A 86 19.83 3.34 5.28
C LEU A 86 18.65 4.16 5.78
N SER A 87 17.72 4.52 4.89
CA SER A 87 16.59 5.38 5.18
C SER A 87 15.47 5.20 4.17
N VAL A 88 14.26 5.59 4.56
CA VAL A 88 13.08 5.58 3.69
C VAL A 88 13.29 6.50 2.48
N THR A 89 13.90 7.67 2.69
CA THR A 89 14.24 8.60 1.60
C THR A 89 15.28 8.02 0.65
N GLY A 90 16.31 7.35 1.18
CA GLY A 90 17.30 6.64 0.38
C GLY A 90 16.68 5.53 -0.45
N ALA A 91 15.76 4.75 0.14
CA ALA A 91 15.06 3.67 -0.55
C ALA A 91 14.21 4.18 -1.72
N LEU A 92 13.52 5.31 -1.53
CA LEU A 92 12.74 5.96 -2.58
C LEU A 92 13.64 6.39 -3.75
N VAL A 93 14.72 7.11 -3.45
CA VAL A 93 15.66 7.62 -4.48
C VAL A 93 16.35 6.46 -5.20
N ALA A 94 16.85 5.46 -4.47
CA ALA A 94 17.52 4.31 -5.04
C ALA A 94 16.56 3.43 -5.88
N GLY A 95 15.33 3.21 -5.40
CA GLY A 95 14.30 2.46 -6.10
C GLY A 95 13.90 3.11 -7.42
N MET A 96 13.55 4.41 -7.38
CA MET A 96 13.21 5.18 -8.58
C MET A 96 14.41 5.24 -9.54
N GLY A 97 15.61 5.55 -9.03
CA GLY A 97 16.82 5.61 -9.83
C GLY A 97 17.12 4.29 -10.54
N THR A 98 17.00 3.17 -9.83
CA THR A 98 17.22 1.83 -10.41
C THR A 98 16.18 1.49 -11.47
N LEU A 99 14.90 1.80 -11.22
CA LEU A 99 13.83 1.54 -12.17
C LEU A 99 14.04 2.30 -13.49
N TYR A 100 14.28 3.61 -13.40
CA TYR A 100 14.53 4.43 -14.60
C TYR A 100 15.81 4.03 -15.33
N LEU A 101 16.87 3.70 -14.60
CA LEU A 101 18.13 3.26 -15.20
C LEU A 101 17.93 1.94 -15.96
N MET A 102 17.24 0.95 -15.38
CA MET A 102 16.99 -0.32 -16.04
C MET A 102 16.04 -0.20 -17.23
N GLN A 103 15.04 0.68 -17.15
CA GLN A 103 14.15 0.97 -18.28
C GLN A 103 14.82 1.75 -19.42
N ALA A 104 15.90 2.48 -19.15
CA ALA A 104 16.68 3.14 -20.19
C ALA A 104 17.67 2.19 -20.88
N LEU A 105 18.04 1.08 -20.22
CA LEU A 105 19.01 0.09 -20.69
C LEU A 105 18.36 -1.10 -21.42
N LEU A 106 17.08 -1.38 -21.18
CA LEU A 106 16.29 -2.48 -21.76
C LEU A 106 15.25 -1.93 -22.75
#